data_AF-V5GIN8-F1
#
_entry.id   AF-V5GIN8-F1
#
_cell.length_a   1.000
_cell.length_b   1.000
_cell.length_c   1.000
_cell.angle_alpha   90.00
_cell.angle_beta   90.00
_cell.angle_gamma   90.00
#
_symmetry.space_group_name_H-M   'P 1'
#
loop_
_entity.id
_entity.type
_entity.pdbx_description
1 polymer ?
#
loop_
_entity_poly.entity_id
_entity_poly.type
_entity_poly.pdbx_seq_one_letter_code
_entity_poly.pdbx_strand_id
1 'polypeptide(L)'
;QPPRQLRERKQKKLYSEDWALGDEDIEGRRTFNLQDKLDDPAFSSSNIVKEMHGNELNVAYFQRHGFNTPLLFKEKTGLGLRVPTSNFTINDVRMCVGSRRVLDVMDVNTQKNSEMTMKEWQKYYEDTEKDKLLNVTSLEFSHTK
;
A
#
# COMPACT_ATOMS: atom_id res chain seq x y z
N GLN A 1 3.83 26.19 -19.29
CA GLN A 1 3.16 24.95 -18.81
C GLN A 1 2.20 25.36 -17.71
N PRO A 2 0.94 24.90 -17.70
CA PRO A 2 0.04 25.23 -16.60
C PRO A 2 0.52 24.53 -15.31
N PRO A 3 0.43 25.18 -14.14
CA PRO A 3 0.78 24.56 -12.88
C PRO A 3 -0.17 23.38 -12.60
N ARG A 4 0.43 22.25 -12.20
CA ARG A 4 -0.30 21.03 -11.85
C ARG A 4 -1.22 21.35 -10.67
N GLN A 5 -2.54 21.31 -10.87
CA GLN A 5 -3.50 21.46 -9.78
C GLN A 5 -3.27 20.33 -8.77
N LEU A 6 -2.98 20.71 -7.53
CA LEU A 6 -2.84 19.80 -6.42
C LEU A 6 -4.18 19.10 -6.20
N ARG A 7 -4.16 17.78 -6.03
CA ARG A 7 -5.25 17.13 -5.33
C ARG A 7 -5.13 17.63 -3.90
N GLU A 8 -5.99 18.58 -3.51
CA GLU A 8 -6.17 18.90 -2.09
C GLU A 8 -6.30 17.56 -1.36
N ARG A 9 -5.67 17.44 -0.19
CA ARG A 9 -5.98 16.38 0.77
C ARG A 9 -7.48 16.51 1.05
N LYS A 10 -8.29 15.85 0.22
CA LYS A 10 -9.73 15.66 0.45
C LYS A 10 -9.75 15.16 1.89
N GLN A 11 -10.46 15.90 2.75
CA GLN A 11 -10.58 15.68 4.20
C GLN A 11 -10.22 14.25 4.57
N LYS A 12 -9.32 14.06 5.54
CA LYS A 12 -9.00 12.76 6.15
C LYS A 12 -10.28 11.93 6.18
N LYS A 13 -10.44 11.01 5.22
CA LYS A 13 -11.49 10.03 5.31
C LYS A 13 -10.98 9.09 6.38
N LEU A 14 -11.31 9.42 7.63
CA LEU A 14 -11.47 8.39 8.65
C LEU A 14 -12.29 7.31 7.97
N TYR A 15 -11.70 6.13 7.79
CA TYR A 15 -12.47 4.93 7.50
C TYR A 15 -13.65 4.95 8.48
N SER A 16 -14.87 4.86 7.95
CA SER A 16 -16.11 5.20 8.67
C SER A 16 -16.01 4.85 10.15
N GLU A 17 -16.24 5.85 11.03
CA GLU A 17 -16.42 5.63 12.46
C GLU A 17 -17.55 4.63 12.76
N ASP A 18 -18.36 4.25 11.77
CA ASP A 18 -19.34 3.16 11.88
C ASP A 18 -18.71 1.80 12.27
N TRP A 19 -17.45 1.54 11.95
CA TRP A 19 -16.75 0.33 12.44
C TRP A 19 -16.26 0.47 13.90
N ALA A 20 -16.22 1.70 14.42
CA ALA A 20 -15.72 2.00 15.77
C ALA A 20 -16.83 2.06 16.83
N LEU A 21 -18.11 2.00 16.42
CA LEU A 21 -19.28 1.97 17.31
C LEU A 21 -19.74 0.54 17.66
N GLY A 22 -19.03 -0.48 17.17
CA GLY A 22 -19.25 -1.87 17.55
C GLY A 22 -18.38 -2.26 18.74
N ASP A 23 -18.96 -2.17 19.93
CA ASP A 23 -18.54 -2.82 21.19
C ASP A 23 -17.04 -2.72 21.55
N GLU A 24 -16.72 -1.90 22.56
CA GLU A 24 -15.36 -1.73 23.09
C GLU A 24 -14.71 -3.06 23.55
N ASP A 25 -15.50 -4.12 23.70
CA ASP A 25 -15.10 -5.47 24.13
C ASP A 25 -14.68 -6.42 22.99
N ILE A 26 -14.84 -6.05 21.71
CA ILE A 26 -14.28 -6.80 20.56
C ILE A 26 -12.94 -6.17 20.17
N GLU A 27 -11.99 -6.13 21.10
CA GLU A 27 -10.63 -5.68 20.83
C GLU A 27 -9.95 -6.58 19.79
N GLY A 28 -9.94 -6.19 18.52
CA GLY A 28 -8.90 -6.51 17.51
C GLY A 28 -8.55 -7.99 17.29
N ARG A 29 -9.26 -8.93 17.89
CA ARG A 29 -9.01 -10.36 17.75
C ARG A 29 -9.67 -10.79 16.46
N ARG A 30 -8.83 -11.07 15.46
CA ARG A 30 -9.25 -11.77 14.24
C ARG A 30 -10.03 -13.01 14.69
N THR A 31 -11.31 -13.04 14.36
CA THR A 31 -12.22 -14.16 14.69
C THR A 31 -11.92 -15.40 13.85
N PHE A 32 -11.08 -15.24 12.81
CA PHE A 32 -10.60 -16.29 11.93
C PHE A 32 -9.08 -16.39 12.01
N ASN A 33 -8.56 -17.58 11.75
CA ASN A 33 -7.13 -17.81 11.59
C ASN A 33 -6.70 -17.36 10.18
N LEU A 34 -5.72 -16.46 10.11
CA LEU A 34 -5.21 -15.97 8.83
C LEU A 34 -4.45 -17.06 8.06
N GLN A 35 -3.73 -17.96 8.75
CA GLN A 35 -2.97 -19.03 8.12
C GLN A 35 -3.90 -19.98 7.37
N ASP A 36 -5.02 -20.34 7.98
CA ASP A 36 -6.04 -21.18 7.34
C ASP A 36 -6.51 -20.54 6.03
N LYS A 37 -6.66 -19.21 5.96
CA LYS A 37 -7.07 -18.50 4.73
C LYS A 37 -5.97 -18.42 3.67
N LEU A 38 -4.70 -18.40 4.08
CA LEU A 38 -3.56 -18.42 3.16
C LEU A 38 -3.39 -19.81 2.51
N ASP A 39 -3.68 -20.87 3.26
CA ASP A 39 -3.52 -22.26 2.81
C ASP A 39 -4.79 -22.85 2.20
N ASP A 40 -5.94 -22.18 2.34
CA ASP A 40 -7.24 -22.67 1.86
C ASP A 40 -7.26 -22.76 0.32
N PRO A 41 -7.37 -23.98 -0.25
CA PRO A 41 -7.38 -24.18 -1.70
C PRO A 41 -8.59 -23.53 -2.38
N ALA A 42 -9.63 -23.12 -1.64
CA ALA A 42 -10.74 -22.34 -2.20
C ALA A 42 -10.28 -21.02 -2.83
N PHE A 43 -9.18 -20.43 -2.37
CA PHE A 43 -8.59 -19.21 -2.94
C PHE A 43 -7.51 -19.49 -3.99
N SER A 44 -7.22 -20.75 -4.31
CA SER A 44 -6.26 -21.15 -5.36
C SER A 44 -6.84 -21.04 -6.78
N SER A 45 -7.86 -20.20 -6.98
CA SER A 45 -8.59 -20.11 -8.24
C SER A 45 -7.66 -19.63 -9.37
N SER A 46 -7.53 -20.46 -10.40
CA SER A 46 -6.83 -20.08 -11.63
C SER A 46 -7.70 -19.12 -12.46
N ASN A 47 -7.05 -18.24 -13.22
CA ASN A 47 -7.67 -17.29 -14.16
C ASN A 47 -8.36 -16.05 -13.56
N ILE A 48 -8.13 -15.69 -12.30
CA ILE A 48 -8.57 -14.38 -11.75
C ILE A 48 -7.76 -13.23 -12.34
N VAL A 49 -6.47 -13.47 -12.58
CA VAL A 49 -5.53 -12.50 -13.15
C VAL A 49 -5.18 -12.90 -14.57
N LYS A 50 -4.94 -11.89 -15.42
CA LYS A 50 -4.39 -12.10 -16.75
C LYS A 50 -2.90 -11.79 -16.73
N GLU A 51 -2.09 -12.83 -16.96
CA GLU A 51 -0.66 -12.65 -17.17
C GLU A 51 -0.39 -12.02 -18.53
N MET A 52 0.51 -11.03 -18.57
CA MET A 52 0.90 -10.32 -19.79
C MET A 52 2.38 -9.91 -19.74
N HIS A 53 2.97 -9.71 -20.92
CA HIS A 53 4.24 -9.03 -21.09
C HIS A 53 4.04 -7.52 -21.23
N GLY A 54 5.03 -6.73 -20.82
CA GLY A 54 4.86 -5.27 -20.75
C GLY A 54 4.61 -4.60 -22.12
N ASN A 55 5.15 -5.16 -23.20
CA ASN A 55 4.91 -4.68 -24.57
C ASN A 55 3.46 -4.87 -25.05
N GLU A 56 2.70 -5.78 -24.44
CA GLU A 56 1.29 -5.99 -24.74
C GLU A 56 0.39 -4.93 -24.08
N LEU A 57 0.88 -4.25 -23.04
CA LEU A 57 0.15 -3.19 -22.35
C LEU A 57 0.29 -1.85 -23.09
N ASN A 58 -0.71 -1.52 -23.90
CA ASN A 58 -0.74 -0.28 -24.66
C ASN A 58 -2.17 0.28 -24.79
N VAL A 59 -2.32 1.47 -25.37
CA VAL A 59 -3.64 2.11 -25.52
C VAL A 59 -4.60 1.25 -26.35
N ALA A 60 -4.12 0.58 -27.39
CA ALA A 60 -4.96 -0.28 -28.23
C ALA A 60 -5.50 -1.49 -27.43
N TYR A 61 -4.73 -2.03 -26.49
CA TYR A 61 -5.19 -3.07 -25.57
C TYR A 61 -6.39 -2.59 -24.76
N PHE A 62 -6.29 -1.43 -24.11
CA PHE A 62 -7.38 -0.87 -23.31
C PHE A 62 -8.61 -0.50 -24.14
N GLN A 63 -8.43 0.02 -25.35
CA GLN A 63 -9.55 0.32 -26.25
C GLN A 63 -10.33 -0.93 -26.67
N ARG A 64 -9.63 -2.07 -26.86
CA ARG A 64 -10.24 -3.34 -27.27
C ARG A 64 -10.86 -4.12 -26.12
N HIS A 65 -10.24 -4.09 -24.94
CA HIS A 65 -10.57 -4.98 -23.83
C HIS A 65 -11.08 -4.27 -22.58
N GLY A 66 -10.97 -2.94 -22.52
CA GLY A 66 -11.20 -2.18 -21.29
C GLY A 66 -10.14 -2.48 -20.22
N PHE A 67 -10.48 -2.22 -18.96
CA PHE A 67 -9.67 -2.56 -17.78
C PHE A 67 -10.50 -3.27 -16.73
N ASN A 68 -11.09 -4.40 -17.13
CA ASN A 68 -12.06 -5.16 -16.31
C ASN A 68 -11.44 -6.41 -15.64
N THR A 69 -10.18 -6.73 -15.95
CA THR A 69 -9.48 -7.89 -15.44
C THR A 69 -8.15 -7.45 -14.81
N PRO A 70 -7.83 -7.90 -13.58
CA PRO A 70 -6.52 -7.64 -12.98
C PRO A 70 -5.39 -8.17 -13.86
N LEU A 71 -4.36 -7.35 -14.06
CA LEU A 71 -3.22 -7.69 -14.90
C LEU A 71 -2.00 -8.02 -14.04
N LEU A 72 -1.33 -9.12 -14.35
CA LEU A 72 -0.10 -9.53 -13.68
C LEU A 72 1.07 -9.49 -14.67
N PHE A 73 2.13 -8.77 -14.31
CA PHE A 73 3.38 -8.69 -15.06
C PHE A 73 4.49 -9.26 -14.20
N LYS A 74 5.05 -10.42 -14.59
CA LYS A 74 6.17 -11.05 -13.86
C LYS A 74 7.48 -10.28 -14.03
N GLU A 75 7.61 -9.52 -15.12
CA GLU A 75 8.76 -8.69 -15.43
C GLU A 75 8.36 -7.25 -15.73
N LYS A 76 9.23 -6.31 -15.34
CA LYS A 76 9.03 -4.88 -15.63
C LYS A 76 9.34 -4.49 -17.08
N THR A 77 9.96 -5.39 -17.84
CA THR A 77 10.41 -5.15 -19.22
C THR A 77 9.23 -4.77 -20.10
N GLY A 78 9.37 -3.69 -20.87
CA GLY A 78 8.32 -3.19 -21.76
C GLY A 78 7.26 -2.29 -21.10
N LEU A 79 7.21 -2.19 -19.76
CA LEU A 79 6.23 -1.33 -19.06
C LEU A 79 6.61 0.16 -18.98
N GLY A 80 7.85 0.51 -19.34
CA GLY A 80 8.35 1.88 -19.20
C GLY A 80 8.54 2.35 -17.74
N LEU A 81 8.47 1.43 -16.77
CA LEU A 81 8.65 1.75 -15.36
C LEU A 81 10.10 2.15 -15.05
N ARG A 82 10.25 3.24 -14.30
CA ARG A 82 11.49 3.62 -13.64
C ARG A 82 11.29 3.45 -12.14
N VAL A 83 11.99 2.49 -11.56
CA VAL A 83 11.94 2.18 -10.13
C VAL A 83 13.34 2.35 -9.54
N PRO A 84 13.46 2.63 -8.23
CA PRO A 84 14.74 2.65 -7.54
C PRO A 84 15.50 1.32 -7.70
N THR A 85 16.79 1.36 -7.39
CA THR A 85 17.66 0.19 -7.38
C THR A 85 17.19 -0.84 -6.34
N SER A 86 17.56 -2.11 -6.52
CA SER A 86 17.15 -3.21 -5.63
C SER A 86 17.68 -3.08 -4.19
N ASN A 87 18.70 -2.26 -3.97
CA ASN A 87 19.26 -1.94 -2.65
C ASN A 87 18.64 -0.70 -2.00
N PHE A 88 17.57 -0.13 -2.55
CA PHE A 88 16.88 1.04 -1.99
C PHE A 88 16.20 0.67 -0.67
N THR A 89 16.43 1.46 0.38
CA THR A 89 16.05 1.15 1.77
C THR A 89 15.00 2.13 2.31
N ILE A 90 14.47 1.82 3.51
CA ILE A 90 13.56 2.72 4.22
C ILE A 90 14.25 4.03 4.64
N ASN A 91 15.55 3.99 4.90
CA ASN A 91 16.34 5.19 5.15
C ASN A 91 16.45 6.07 3.90
N ASP A 92 16.57 5.49 2.71
CA ASP A 92 16.57 6.25 1.45
C ASP A 92 15.20 6.93 1.22
N VAL A 93 14.10 6.22 1.51
CA VAL A 93 12.76 6.83 1.54
C VAL A 93 12.74 8.03 2.47
N ARG A 94 13.25 7.90 3.71
CA ARG A 94 13.32 9.01 4.68
C ARG A 94 14.11 10.20 4.14
N MET A 95 15.24 9.96 3.47
CA MET A 95 16.07 11.01 2.90
C MET A 95 15.37 11.74 1.74
N CYS A 96 14.59 11.04 0.92
CA CYS A 96 13.79 11.63 -0.15
C CYS A 96 12.60 12.44 0.38
N VAL A 97 11.80 11.87 1.28
CA VAL A 97 10.53 12.47 1.74
C VAL A 97 10.69 13.43 2.92
N GLY A 98 11.80 13.36 3.62
CA GLY A 98 12.13 14.20 4.78
C GLY A 98 11.74 13.57 6.12
N SER A 99 12.62 13.72 7.12
CA SER A 99 12.50 13.06 8.43
C SER A 99 11.28 13.47 9.25
N ARG A 100 10.82 14.72 9.10
CA ARG A 100 9.67 15.27 9.83
C ARG A 100 8.34 15.07 9.09
N ARG A 101 8.34 14.39 7.93
CA ARG A 101 7.10 14.07 7.21
C ARG A 101 6.22 13.20 8.11
N VAL A 102 5.01 13.67 8.40
CA VAL A 102 4.01 12.88 9.13
C VAL A 102 3.39 11.85 8.20
N LEU A 103 3.30 10.62 8.70
CA LEU A 103 2.71 9.47 8.03
C LEU A 103 1.44 9.06 8.78
N ASP A 104 0.44 8.62 8.03
CA ASP A 104 -0.70 7.89 8.57
C ASP A 104 -0.29 6.41 8.69
N VAL A 105 -0.28 5.88 9.91
CA VAL A 105 0.18 4.51 10.22
C VAL A 105 -0.96 3.71 10.84
N MET A 106 -1.18 2.51 10.32
CA MET A 106 -2.24 1.63 10.80
C MET A 106 -1.66 0.54 11.70
N ASP A 107 -2.28 0.33 12.87
CA ASP A 107 -2.08 -0.87 13.67
C ASP A 107 -2.85 -2.02 13.02
N VAL A 108 -2.15 -3.05 12.56
CA VAL A 108 -2.72 -4.14 11.76
C VAL A 108 -3.69 -5.00 12.58
N ASN A 109 -3.54 -5.06 13.89
CA ASN A 109 -4.44 -5.89 14.72
C ASN A 109 -5.73 -5.16 15.01
N THR A 110 -5.66 -3.88 15.37
CA THR A 110 -6.84 -3.09 15.73
C THR A 110 -7.50 -2.38 14.55
N GLN A 111 -6.82 -2.31 13.40
CA GLN A 111 -7.19 -1.49 12.24
C GLN A 111 -7.32 0.02 12.57
N LYS A 112 -6.85 0.45 13.74
CA LYS A 112 -6.86 1.85 14.16
C LYS A 112 -5.66 2.59 13.57
N ASN A 113 -5.90 3.84 13.17
CA ASN A 113 -4.86 4.71 12.63
C ASN A 113 -4.20 5.55 13.75
N SER A 114 -2.91 5.79 13.61
CA SER A 114 -2.13 6.74 14.39
C SER A 114 -1.21 7.53 13.45
N GLU A 115 -0.56 8.57 13.96
CA GLU A 115 0.40 9.36 13.20
C GLU A 115 1.80 9.19 13.80
N MET A 116 2.81 9.14 12.94
CA MET A 116 4.21 9.27 13.35
C MET A 116 5.03 9.90 12.22
N THR A 117 6.21 10.39 12.55
CA THR A 117 7.16 10.92 11.59
C THR A 117 7.84 9.81 10.78
N MET A 118 8.30 10.13 9.57
CA MET A 118 9.09 9.21 8.75
C MET A 118 10.36 8.72 9.46
N LYS A 119 10.93 9.53 10.36
CA LYS A 119 12.06 9.12 11.21
C LYS A 119 11.65 8.04 12.23
N GLU A 120 10.51 8.23 12.90
CA GLU A 120 9.97 7.23 13.83
C GLU A 120 9.58 5.95 13.10
N TRP A 121 8.97 6.06 11.92
CA TRP A 121 8.66 4.91 11.08
C TRP A 121 9.91 4.16 10.61
N GLN A 122 10.95 4.87 10.16
CA GLN A 122 12.24 4.24 9.81
C GLN A 122 12.79 3.46 11.01
N LYS A 123 12.83 4.09 12.19
CA LYS A 123 13.28 3.43 13.42
C LYS A 123 12.45 2.19 13.72
N TYR A 124 11.13 2.28 13.68
CA TYR A 124 10.23 1.15 13.85
C TYR A 124 10.46 0.05 12.82
N TYR A 125 10.66 0.39 11.54
CA TYR A 125 10.84 -0.58 10.45
C TYR A 125 12.15 -1.37 10.61
N GLU A 126 13.23 -0.71 11.02
CA GLU A 126 14.56 -1.31 11.19
C GLU A 126 14.74 -2.06 12.52
N ASP A 127 13.88 -1.82 13.51
CA ASP A 127 13.93 -2.52 14.79
C ASP A 127 13.66 -4.03 14.63
N THR A 128 14.46 -4.89 15.24
CA THR A 128 14.23 -6.35 15.23
C THR A 128 13.13 -6.75 16.20
N GLU A 129 12.95 -5.98 17.27
CA GLU A 129 11.95 -6.24 18.31
C GLU A 129 10.79 -5.25 18.11
N LYS A 130 9.65 -5.74 17.65
CA LYS A 130 8.47 -4.90 17.35
C LYS A 130 7.34 -5.19 18.34
N ASP A 131 6.96 -4.19 19.12
CA ASP A 131 5.84 -4.29 20.08
C ASP A 131 4.47 -4.36 19.39
N LYS A 132 4.36 -3.79 18.18
CA LYS A 132 3.13 -3.72 17.40
C LYS A 132 3.41 -4.09 15.95
N LEU A 133 2.40 -4.66 15.28
CA LEU A 133 2.42 -4.86 13.84
C LEU A 133 1.78 -3.64 13.17
N LEU A 134 2.59 -2.80 12.53
CA LEU A 134 2.16 -1.55 11.92
C LEU A 134 2.36 -1.58 10.41
N ASN A 135 1.56 -0.80 9.69
CA ASN A 135 1.64 -0.70 8.24
C ASN A 135 1.47 0.75 7.75
N VAL A 136 2.16 1.09 6.66
CA VAL A 136 2.03 2.37 5.94
C VAL A 136 1.74 2.08 4.47
N THR A 137 0.55 2.44 4.02
CA THR A 137 0.09 2.24 2.63
C THR A 137 -0.36 3.53 1.95
N SER A 138 -0.36 4.65 2.67
CA SER A 138 -0.88 5.95 2.23
C SER A 138 0.21 7.00 1.96
N LEU A 139 1.49 6.60 1.90
CA LEU A 139 2.59 7.52 1.61
C LEU A 139 2.58 7.96 0.13
N GLU A 140 2.05 9.16 -0.10
CA GLU A 140 2.11 9.86 -1.38
C GLU A 140 3.36 10.76 -1.43
N PHE A 141 4.14 10.66 -2.52
CA PHE A 141 5.50 11.22 -2.64
C PHE A 141 5.79 12.00 -3.95
N SER A 142 4.78 12.38 -4.74
CA SER A 142 4.98 13.06 -6.04
C SER A 142 5.73 14.41 -5.97
N HIS A 143 5.83 15.00 -4.77
CA HIS A 143 6.47 16.30 -4.53
C HIS A 143 7.72 16.20 -3.65
N THR A 144 8.31 15.01 -3.54
CA THR A 144 9.58 14.78 -2.86
C THR A 144 10.71 14.65 -3.87
N LYS A 145 11.96 14.53 -3.40
CA LYS A 145 13.11 14.27 -4.27
C LYS A 145 13.07 12.90 -4.91
#